data_AF-A0A0F3NVA8-F1
#
_entry.id   AF-A0A0F3NVA8-F1
#
_cell.length_a   1.000
_cell.length_b   1.000
_cell.length_c   1.000
_cell.angle_alpha   90.00
_cell.angle_beta   90.00
_cell.angle_gamma   90.00
#
_symmetry.space_group_name_H-M   'P 1'
#
loop_
_entity.id
_entity.type
_entity.pdbx_description
1 polymer ?
#
loop_
_entity_poly.entity_id
_entity_poly.type
_entity_poly.pdbx_seq_one_letter_code
_entity_poly.pdbx_strand_id
1 'polypeptide(L)' 'MPVKVFKFTQSALNEIKVPTKEEKIIKCRDIIQRNLLWIISYTGFRRFYLGINIGGIYYKIKIGDSPI' A
#
# COMPACT_ATOMS: atom_id res chain seq x y z
N MET A 1 -0.06 5.14 12.52
CA MET A 1 0.82 5.28 11.34
C MET A 1 0.09 6.04 10.25
N PRO A 2 0.68 7.10 9.66
CA PRO A 2 0.05 7.86 8.59
C PRO A 2 -0.06 7.02 7.31
N VAL A 3 -1.19 7.17 6.60
CA VAL A 3 -1.42 6.58 5.28
C VAL A 3 -1.33 7.71 4.26
N LYS A 4 -0.42 7.60 3.29
CA LYS A 4 -0.37 8.53 2.16
C LYS A 4 -1.51 8.24 1.20
N VAL A 5 -2.16 9.27 0.67
CA VAL A 5 -3.31 9.12 -0.23
C VAL A 5 -3.01 9.89 -1.51
N PHE A 6 -3.00 9.19 -2.64
CA PHE A 6 -2.75 9.77 -3.98
C PHE A 6 -3.37 8.86 -5.05
N LYS A 7 -3.48 9.37 -6.29
CA LYS A 7 -3.93 8.56 -7.41
C LYS A 7 -2.81 7.62 -7.86
N PHE A 8 -3.06 6.33 -7.83
CA PHE A 8 -2.14 5.29 -8.27
C PHE A 8 -1.99 5.37 -9.78
N THR A 9 -0.81 5.80 -10.17
CA THR A 9 -0.29 5.71 -11.53
C THR A 9 1.08 5.05 -11.43
N GLN A 10 1.58 4.44 -12.50
CA GLN A 10 2.90 3.82 -12.47
C GLN A 10 3.98 4.84 -12.07
N SER A 11 3.89 6.08 -12.57
CA SER A 11 4.83 7.17 -12.19
C SER A 11 4.79 7.47 -10.70
N ALA A 12 3.60 7.69 -10.13
CA ALA A 12 3.47 8.04 -8.72
C ALA A 12 3.91 6.90 -7.79
N LEU A 13 3.71 5.64 -8.19
CA LEU A 13 4.21 4.48 -7.44
C LEU A 13 5.74 4.41 -7.48
N ASN A 14 6.36 4.62 -8.65
CA ASN A 14 7.81 4.58 -8.83
C ASN A 14 8.56 5.67 -8.04
N GLU A 15 7.91 6.80 -7.79
CA GLU A 15 8.47 7.88 -6.95
C GLU A 15 8.61 7.48 -5.47
N ILE A 16 7.85 6.48 -5.00
CA ILE A 16 7.91 6.03 -3.61
C ILE A 16 9.11 5.11 -3.43
N LYS A 17 10.15 5.65 -2.80
CA LYS A 17 11.35 4.89 -2.42
C LYS A 17 11.08 3.97 -1.23
N VAL A 18 11.81 2.85 -1.22
CA VAL A 18 11.85 1.92 -0.09
C VAL A 18 12.33 2.68 1.17
N PRO A 19 11.66 2.51 2.31
CA PRO A 19 12.10 3.09 3.57
C PRO A 19 13.53 2.65 3.93
N THR A 20 14.36 3.57 4.42
CA THR A 20 15.75 3.27 4.78
C THR A 20 15.94 2.79 6.22
N LYS A 21 14.90 2.82 7.06
CA LYS A 21 14.94 2.39 8.47
C LYS A 21 13.97 1.24 8.71
N GLU A 22 14.42 0.26 9.49
CA GLU A 22 13.70 -1.00 9.74
C GLU A 22 12.26 -0.83 10.23
N GLU A 23 12.01 0.20 11.04
CA GLU A 23 10.71 0.42 11.66
C GLU A 23 9.70 1.15 10.75
N LYS A 24 10.11 1.58 9.55
CA LYS A 24 9.25 2.40 8.69
C LYS A 24 8.54 1.52 7.66
N ILE A 25 7.27 1.25 7.91
CA ILE A 25 6.33 0.76 6.88
C ILE A 25 5.65 1.97 6.25
N ILE A 26 5.71 2.09 4.93
CA ILE A 26 4.92 3.05 4.16
C ILE A 26 3.60 2.38 3.77
N LYS A 27 2.50 3.08 4.01
CA LYS A 27 1.16 2.68 3.58
C LYS A 27 0.61 3.75 2.66
N CYS A 28 0.20 3.36 1.46
CA CYS A 28 -0.37 4.23 0.44
C CYS A 28 -1.77 3.72 0.10
N ARG A 29 -2.73 4.61 -0.09
CA ARG A 29 -4.09 4.29 -0.51
C ARG A 29 -4.42 5.05 -1.79
N ASP A 30 -5.11 4.39 -2.70
CA ASP A 30 -5.56 5.03 -3.91
C ASP A 30 -6.75 5.98 -3.67
N ILE A 31 -6.79 7.11 -4.38
CA ILE A 31 -7.89 8.08 -4.29
C ILE A 31 -9.18 7.56 -4.95
N ILE A 32 -9.07 6.84 -6.06
CA ILE A 32 -10.17 6.35 -6.88
C ILE A 32 -10.71 5.04 -6.30
N GLN A 33 -9.88 4.01 -6.23
CA GLN A 33 -10.12 2.75 -5.55
C GLN A 33 -9.71 2.85 -4.07
N ARG A 34 -10.53 3.51 -3.24
CA ARG A 34 -10.24 3.76 -1.80
C ARG A 34 -9.95 2.51 -0.96
N ASN A 35 -10.37 1.33 -1.43
CA ASN A 35 -10.11 0.05 -0.78
C ASN A 35 -8.77 -0.57 -1.18
N LEU A 36 -8.10 -0.04 -2.21
CA LEU A 36 -6.80 -0.49 -2.66
C LEU A 36 -5.71 0.15 -1.79
N LEU A 37 -4.89 -0.71 -1.19
CA LEU A 37 -3.80 -0.34 -0.30
C LEU A 37 -2.49 -0.91 -0.84
N TRP A 38 -1.47 -0.08 -0.93
CA TRP A 38 -0.11 -0.48 -1.24
C TRP A 38 0.77 -0.34 -0.01
N ILE A 39 1.48 -1.39 0.38
CA ILE A 39 2.33 -1.42 1.57
C ILE A 39 3.76 -1.72 1.13
N ILE A 40 4.69 -0.89 1.61
CA ILE A 40 6.13 -1.03 1.38
C ILE A 40 6.82 -1.12 2.74
N SER A 41 7.63 -2.15 2.95
CA SER A 41 8.53 -2.22 4.10
C SER A 41 9.96 -1.89 3.69
N TYR A 42 10.80 -1.62 4.69
CA TYR A 42 12.22 -1.35 4.51
C TYR A 42 13.00 -2.51 3.87
N THR A 43 12.53 -3.75 4.02
CA THR A 43 13.15 -4.95 3.43
C THR A 43 12.99 -5.04 1.91
N GLY A 44 12.45 -4.00 1.26
CA GLY A 44 12.18 -3.97 -0.18
C GLY A 44 10.87 -4.64 -0.56
N PHE A 45 10.14 -5.15 0.41
CA PHE A 45 8.89 -5.84 0.22
C PHE A 45 7.74 -4.85 -0.15
N ARG A 46 7.03 -5.11 -1.26
CA ARG A 46 5.97 -4.25 -1.82
C ARG A 46 4.73 -5.08 -2.19
N ARG A 47 3.59 -4.90 -1.50
CA ARG A 47 2.31 -5.61 -1.82
C ARG A 47 1.13 -4.68 -1.98
N PHE A 48 0.24 -5.10 -2.87
CA PHE A 48 -1.11 -4.61 -2.93
C PHE A 48 -2.05 -5.47 -2.08
N TYR A 49 -2.97 -4.79 -1.41
CA TYR A 49 -4.05 -5.35 -0.62
C TYR A 49 -5.37 -4.71 -1.00
N LEU A 50 -6.43 -5.51 -1.00
CA LEU A 50 -7.80 -5.03 -1.06
C LEU A 50 -8.39 -5.04 0.36
N GLY A 51 -8.82 -3.87 0.82
CA GLY A 51 -9.57 -3.70 2.05
C GLY A 51 -11.03 -4.06 1.87
N ILE A 52 -11.57 -4.95 2.69
CA ILE A 52 -12.98 -5.39 2.62
C ILE A 52 -13.58 -5.31 4.02
N ASN A 53 -14.82 -4.83 4.13
CA ASN A 53 -15.60 -4.91 5.35
C ASN A 53 -16.57 -6.09 5.24
N ILE A 54 -16.49 -7.04 6.18
CA ILE A 54 -17.40 -8.19 6.27
C ILE A 54 -17.99 -8.19 7.68
N GLY A 55 -19.30 -7.96 7.79
CA GLY A 55 -19.99 -7.93 9.09
C GLY A 55 -19.46 -6.86 10.05
N GLY A 56 -19.02 -5.71 9.55
CA GLY A 56 -18.44 -4.63 10.36
C GLY A 56 -16.94 -4.79 10.64
N ILE A 57 -16.34 -5.95 10.37
CA ILE A 57 -14.92 -6.21 10.60
C ILE A 57 -14.14 -5.90 9.31
N TYR A 58 -13.04 -5.16 9.45
CA TYR A 58 -12.18 -4.81 8.33
C TYR A 58 -11.08 -5.86 8.12
N TYR A 59 -11.04 -6.43 6.92
CA TYR A 59 -10.06 -7.39 6.45
C TYR A 59 -9.19 -6.79 5.35
N LYS A 60 -7.99 -7.34 5.17
CA LYS A 60 -7.10 -7.03 4.06
C LYS A 60 -6.75 -8.32 3.33
N ILE A 61 -7.10 -8.40 2.06
CA ILE A 61 -6.78 -9.53 1.20
C ILE A 61 -5.57 -9.16 0.36
N LYS A 62 -4.51 -9.97 0.40
CA LYS A 62 -3.36 -9.80 -0.51
C LYS A 62 -3.83 -10.06 -1.94
N ILE A 63 -3.60 -9.12 -2.84
CA ILE A 63 -3.95 -9.30 -4.26
C ILE A 63 -2.73 -9.47 -5.17
N GLY A 64 -1.54 -9.08 -4.71
CA GLY A 64 -0.31 -9.28 -5.48
C GLY A 64 0.88 -8.55 -4.88
N ASP A 65 2.07 -8.96 -5.31
CA ASP A 65 3.31 -8.22 -5.07
C ASP A 65 3.50 -7.20 -6.20
N SER A 66 3.94 -5.99 -5.88
CA SER A 66 4.20 -4.95 -6.88
C SER A 66 5.53 -5.24 -7.59
N PRO A 67 5.65 -4.99 -8.90
CA PRO A 67 6.93 -5.08 -9.60
C PRO A 67 7.97 -4.13 -8.98
N ILE A 68 9.24 -4.53 -9.11
CA ILE A 68 10.42 -3.79 -8.63
C ILE A 68 10.67 -2.57 -9.48
#